data_AF-A0A916FJ60-F1
#
_entry.id   AF-A0A916FJ60-F1
#
_cell.length_a   1.000
_cell.length_b   1.000
_cell.length_c   1.000
_cell.angle_alpha   90.00
_cell.angle_beta   90.00
_cell.angle_gamma   90.00
#
_symmetry.space_group_name_H-M   'P 1'
#
loop_
_entity.id
_entity.type
_entity.pdbx_description
1 polymer ?
#
loop_
_entity_poly.entity_id
_entity_poly.type
_entity_poly.pdbx_seq_one_letter_code
_entity_poly.pdbx_strand_id
1 'polypeptide(L)'
;MNTEPEKTQEDLPRWQAIGCGVLFALPFLAAGLYIMGISFGWLPADPEAFIAPRGIVGLAGVFFVVGGLMALLHGVGGRAGQKNIVFRALNSLLGFAFLLLLGLVFTGAGFGPGDDRAVEGGMSIGPLPISGGLGGRGLFGIIGLLILLVMSVGLVSATYAGLKTVYHKIRADFTSDSGQTEQE
;
A
#
# COMPACT_ATOMS: atom_id res chain seq x y z
N MET A 1 48.72 -5.76 -4.66
CA MET A 1 47.41 -6.26 -4.21
C MET A 1 46.38 -5.44 -4.98
N ASN A 2 45.90 -5.97 -6.11
CA ASN A 2 44.98 -5.26 -6.99
C ASN A 2 43.57 -5.39 -6.41
N THR A 3 43.03 -4.32 -5.84
CA THR A 3 41.61 -4.23 -5.52
C THR A 3 40.86 -4.09 -6.83
N GLU A 4 40.21 -5.16 -7.28
CA GLU A 4 39.24 -5.06 -8.36
C GLU A 4 38.19 -4.00 -7.97
N PRO A 5 37.82 -3.09 -8.88
CA PRO A 5 36.77 -2.13 -8.61
C PRO A 5 35.47 -2.90 -8.35
N GLU A 6 34.91 -2.71 -7.16
CA GLU A 6 33.56 -3.11 -6.79
C GLU A 6 32.64 -2.62 -7.90
N LYS A 7 32.11 -3.54 -8.71
CA LYS A 7 31.18 -3.20 -9.79
C LYS A 7 29.94 -2.60 -9.13
N THR A 8 29.88 -1.28 -9.13
CA THR A 8 28.74 -0.51 -8.68
C THR A 8 27.52 -1.09 -9.39
N GLN A 9 26.48 -1.41 -8.61
CA GLN A 9 25.20 -1.97 -9.05
C GLN A 9 24.39 -1.00 -9.96
N GLU A 10 25.07 -0.07 -10.63
CA GLU A 10 24.61 0.99 -11.52
C GLU A 10 24.59 0.57 -13.00
N ASP A 11 25.24 -0.55 -13.37
CA ASP A 11 25.41 -0.95 -14.77
C ASP A 11 24.31 -1.89 -15.33
N LEU A 12 23.23 -2.13 -14.57
CA LEU A 12 22.07 -2.80 -15.15
C LEU A 12 21.33 -1.82 -16.08
N PRO A 13 21.12 -2.16 -17.35
CA PRO A 13 20.50 -1.26 -18.31
C PRO A 13 19.14 -0.80 -17.79
N ARG A 14 18.90 0.52 -17.77
CA ARG A 14 17.64 1.11 -17.25
C ARG A 14 16.39 0.48 -17.87
N TRP A 15 16.49 -0.03 -19.11
CA TRP A 15 15.40 -0.74 -19.80
C TRP A 15 15.08 -2.12 -19.19
N GLN A 16 16.02 -2.82 -18.56
CA GLN A 16 15.73 -4.07 -17.84
C GLN A 16 14.93 -3.83 -16.55
N ALA A 17 15.29 -2.80 -15.77
CA ALA A 17 14.56 -2.44 -14.55
C ALA A 17 13.15 -1.91 -14.84
N ILE A 18 13.02 -1.06 -15.87
CA ILE A 18 11.72 -0.54 -16.33
C ILE A 18 10.88 -1.68 -16.93
N GLY A 19 11.48 -2.54 -17.74
CA GLY A 19 10.81 -3.67 -18.39
C GLY A 19 10.18 -4.63 -17.39
N CYS A 20 10.93 -5.06 -16.36
CA CYS A 20 10.42 -5.99 -15.35
C CYS A 20 9.27 -5.41 -14.52
N GLY A 21 9.36 -4.14 -14.11
CA GLY A 21 8.30 -3.51 -13.31
C GLY A 21 7.01 -3.29 -14.11
N VAL A 22 7.12 -2.86 -15.36
CA VAL A 22 5.95 -2.67 -16.24
C VAL A 22 5.30 -4.00 -16.59
N LEU A 23 6.10 -5.04 -16.91
CA LEU A 23 5.60 -6.38 -17.22
C LEU A 23 4.88 -7.02 -16.03
N PHE A 24 5.30 -6.72 -14.80
CA PHE A 24 4.63 -7.20 -13.60
C PHE A 24 3.38 -6.38 -13.24
N ALA A 25 3.39 -5.08 -13.50
CA ALA A 25 2.28 -4.19 -13.18
C ALA A 25 1.04 -4.41 -14.06
N LEU A 26 1.25 -4.62 -15.37
CA LEU A 26 0.20 -4.77 -16.37
C LEU A 26 -0.83 -5.87 -16.06
N PRO A 27 -0.44 -7.12 -15.76
CA PRO A 27 -1.40 -8.17 -15.43
C PRO A 27 -2.17 -7.86 -14.14
N PHE A 28 -1.54 -7.25 -13.15
CA PHE A 28 -2.21 -6.84 -11.91
C PHE A 28 -3.26 -5.74 -12.16
N LEU A 29 -2.91 -4.73 -12.94
CA LEU A 29 -3.84 -3.66 -13.33
C LEU A 29 -5.02 -4.23 -14.15
N ALA A 30 -4.74 -5.08 -15.13
CA ALA A 30 -5.77 -5.69 -15.96
C ALA A 30 -6.72 -6.58 -15.15
N ALA A 31 -6.17 -7.43 -14.27
CA ALA A 31 -6.97 -8.26 -13.37
C ALA A 31 -7.83 -7.42 -12.43
N GLY A 32 -7.26 -6.37 -11.83
CA GLY A 32 -7.99 -5.49 -10.93
C GLY A 32 -9.14 -4.75 -11.61
N LEU A 33 -8.89 -4.20 -12.80
CA LEU A 33 -9.93 -3.53 -13.60
C LEU A 33 -11.01 -4.50 -14.05
N TYR A 34 -10.64 -5.73 -14.44
CA TYR A 34 -11.61 -6.77 -14.80
C TYR A 34 -12.51 -7.14 -13.62
N ILE A 35 -11.94 -7.36 -12.43
CA ILE A 35 -12.68 -7.65 -11.20
C ILE A 35 -13.60 -6.49 -10.80
N MET A 36 -13.12 -5.24 -10.90
CA MET A 36 -13.96 -4.06 -10.67
C MET A 36 -15.11 -3.96 -11.68
N GLY A 37 -14.83 -4.22 -12.96
CA GLY A 37 -15.85 -4.24 -14.02
C GLY A 37 -16.96 -5.25 -13.76
N ILE A 38 -16.62 -6.43 -13.22
CA ILE A 38 -17.61 -7.42 -12.77
C ILE A 38 -18.41 -6.89 -11.57
N SER A 39 -17.73 -6.32 -10.57
CA SER A 39 -18.37 -5.80 -9.35
C SER A 39 -19.39 -4.70 -9.65
N PHE A 40 -19.07 -3.79 -10.58
CA PHE A 40 -19.98 -2.72 -11.03
C PHE A 40 -21.03 -3.18 -12.05
N GLY A 41 -20.98 -4.43 -12.49
CA GLY A 41 -21.90 -4.95 -13.50
C GLY A 41 -21.65 -4.42 -14.92
N TRP A 42 -20.47 -3.85 -15.19
CA TRP A 42 -20.06 -3.47 -16.54
C TRP A 42 -19.69 -4.68 -17.40
N LEU A 43 -19.18 -5.74 -16.75
CA LEU A 43 -18.87 -7.01 -17.38
C LEU A 43 -19.87 -8.08 -16.92
N PRO A 44 -20.42 -8.89 -17.85
CA PRO A 44 -21.32 -9.96 -17.49
C PRO A 44 -20.55 -11.04 -16.72
N ALA A 45 -21.07 -11.43 -15.57
CA ALA A 45 -20.57 -12.55 -14.81
C ALA A 45 -21.75 -13.29 -14.19
N ASP A 46 -21.65 -14.61 -14.18
CA ASP A 46 -22.70 -15.48 -13.65
C ASP A 46 -22.88 -15.22 -12.15
N PRO A 47 -24.05 -14.75 -11.66
CA PRO A 47 -24.28 -14.49 -10.25
C PRO A 47 -24.09 -15.73 -9.37
N GLU A 48 -24.33 -16.93 -9.92
CA GLU A 48 -24.19 -18.20 -9.18
C GLU A 48 -22.72 -18.58 -8.94
N ALA A 49 -21.78 -17.98 -9.69
CA ALA A 49 -20.35 -18.22 -9.52
C ALA A 49 -19.72 -17.44 -8.35
N PHE A 50 -20.42 -16.46 -7.76
CA PHE A 50 -19.87 -15.62 -6.68
C PHE A 50 -20.51 -15.94 -5.34
N ILE A 51 -19.74 -16.62 -4.48
CA ILE A 51 -20.09 -16.84 -3.07
C ILE A 51 -19.97 -15.52 -2.27
N ALA A 52 -19.15 -14.57 -2.74
CA ALA A 52 -18.86 -13.33 -2.04
C ALA A 52 -19.79 -12.16 -2.46
N PRO A 53 -20.17 -11.27 -1.54
CA PRO A 53 -20.86 -10.02 -1.85
C PRO A 53 -20.09 -9.18 -2.89
N ARG A 54 -20.80 -8.56 -3.84
CA ARG A 54 -20.21 -7.75 -4.91
C ARG A 54 -19.28 -6.64 -4.40
N GLY A 55 -19.57 -6.06 -3.24
CA GLY A 55 -18.71 -5.06 -2.61
C GLY A 55 -17.32 -5.61 -2.23
N ILE A 56 -17.23 -6.85 -1.75
CA ILE A 56 -15.96 -7.50 -1.41
C ILE A 56 -15.17 -7.83 -2.69
N VAL A 57 -15.86 -8.29 -3.73
CA VAL A 57 -15.26 -8.51 -5.06
C VAL A 57 -14.70 -7.20 -5.60
N GLY A 58 -15.44 -6.10 -5.49
CA GLY A 58 -14.99 -4.76 -5.89
C GLY A 58 -13.75 -4.32 -5.13
N LEU A 59 -13.73 -4.50 -3.81
CA LEU A 59 -12.57 -4.21 -2.97
C LEU A 59 -11.34 -5.01 -3.41
N ALA A 60 -11.48 -6.31 -3.68
CA ALA A 60 -10.40 -7.14 -4.20
C ALA A 60 -9.85 -6.59 -5.53
N GLY A 61 -10.72 -6.13 -6.42
CA GLY A 61 -10.31 -5.45 -7.65
C GLY A 61 -9.48 -4.19 -7.39
N VAL A 62 -9.88 -3.36 -6.43
CA VAL A 62 -9.12 -2.16 -6.04
C VAL A 62 -7.72 -2.53 -5.53
N PHE A 63 -7.56 -3.62 -4.75
CA PHE A 63 -6.21 -4.07 -4.33
C PHE A 63 -5.29 -4.37 -5.50
N PHE A 64 -5.80 -5.10 -6.50
CA PHE A 64 -5.03 -5.45 -7.69
C PHE A 64 -4.66 -4.19 -8.49
N VAL A 65 -5.57 -3.22 -8.60
CA VAL A 65 -5.29 -1.94 -9.26
C VAL A 65 -4.22 -1.14 -8.50
N VAL A 66 -4.37 -0.99 -7.18
CA VAL A 66 -3.42 -0.21 -6.36
C VAL A 66 -2.05 -0.89 -6.34
N GLY A 67 -2.00 -2.21 -6.16
CA GLY A 67 -0.77 -2.99 -6.18
C GLY A 67 -0.07 -2.91 -7.55
N GLY A 68 -0.83 -3.04 -8.64
CA GLY A 68 -0.32 -2.87 -10.00
C GLY A 68 0.23 -1.45 -10.24
N LEU A 69 -0.45 -0.42 -9.73
CA LEU A 69 0.01 0.96 -9.84
C LEU A 69 1.30 1.21 -9.03
N MET A 70 1.44 0.61 -7.83
CA MET A 70 2.68 0.66 -7.06
C MET A 70 3.83 -0.06 -7.76
N ALA A 71 3.58 -1.22 -8.38
CA ALA A 71 4.57 -1.94 -9.17
C ALA A 71 5.01 -1.10 -10.40
N LEU A 72 4.05 -0.43 -11.05
CA LEU A 72 4.31 0.46 -12.17
C LEU A 72 5.18 1.64 -11.75
N LEU A 73 4.87 2.30 -10.63
CA LEU A 73 5.65 3.42 -10.12
C LEU A 73 7.06 2.98 -9.71
N HIS A 74 7.22 1.82 -9.06
CA HIS A 74 8.57 1.33 -8.77
C HIS A 74 9.37 0.99 -10.04
N GLY A 75 8.72 0.42 -11.06
CA GLY A 75 9.33 0.10 -12.35
C GLY A 75 9.76 1.33 -13.14
N VAL A 76 8.86 2.31 -13.27
CA VAL A 76 9.08 3.52 -14.09
C VAL A 76 9.96 4.54 -13.37
N GLY A 77 9.77 4.71 -12.06
CA GLY A 77 10.51 5.70 -11.27
C GLY A 77 11.94 5.27 -10.95
N GLY A 78 12.16 3.99 -10.64
CA GLY A 78 13.45 3.51 -10.12
C GLY A 78 13.99 4.36 -8.95
N ARG A 79 15.31 4.31 -8.70
CA ARG A 79 15.97 5.14 -7.68
C ARG A 79 15.95 6.64 -8.01
N ALA A 80 15.86 7.02 -9.28
CA ALA A 80 15.86 8.41 -9.72
C ALA A 80 14.53 9.12 -9.45
N GLY A 81 13.40 8.42 -9.63
CA GLY A 81 12.05 8.92 -9.36
C GLY A 81 11.85 9.24 -7.88
N GLN A 82 12.48 8.48 -6.97
CA GLN A 82 12.40 8.75 -5.53
C GLN A 82 13.06 10.07 -5.09
N LYS A 83 13.89 10.70 -5.94
CA LYS A 83 14.43 12.04 -5.68
C LYS A 83 13.38 13.14 -5.92
N ASN A 84 12.36 12.89 -6.74
CA ASN A 84 11.29 13.84 -6.98
C ASN A 84 10.26 13.76 -5.84
N ILE A 85 10.00 14.90 -5.20
CA ILE A 85 9.09 15.00 -4.06
C ILE A 85 7.66 14.57 -4.41
N VAL A 86 7.21 14.85 -5.64
CA VAL A 86 5.86 14.47 -6.12
C VAL A 86 5.75 12.96 -6.22
N PHE A 87 6.77 12.30 -6.77
CA PHE A 87 6.78 10.85 -6.94
C PHE A 87 6.84 10.13 -5.59
N ARG A 88 7.65 10.65 -4.66
CA ARG A 88 7.73 10.16 -3.29
C ARG A 88 6.38 10.32 -2.56
N ALA A 89 5.72 11.46 -2.71
CA ALA A 89 4.40 11.72 -2.13
C ALA A 89 3.35 10.78 -2.72
N LEU A 90 3.33 10.57 -4.04
CA LEU A 90 2.38 9.67 -4.71
C LEU A 90 2.60 8.21 -4.29
N ASN A 91 3.85 7.75 -4.24
CA ASN A 91 4.17 6.39 -3.79
C ASN A 91 3.78 6.18 -2.32
N SER A 92 4.02 7.19 -1.48
CA SER A 92 3.59 7.16 -0.08
C SER A 92 2.06 7.12 0.04
N LEU A 93 1.35 7.96 -0.73
CA LEU A 93 -0.11 8.01 -0.74
C LEU A 93 -0.71 6.66 -1.18
N LEU A 94 -0.16 6.04 -2.22
CA LEU A 94 -0.60 4.72 -2.67
C LEU A 94 -0.30 3.63 -1.65
N GLY A 95 0.84 3.69 -0.97
CA GLY A 95 1.15 2.77 0.13
C GLY A 95 0.17 2.92 1.29
N PHE A 96 -0.18 4.16 1.65
CA PHE A 96 -1.21 4.43 2.64
C PHE A 96 -2.59 3.90 2.20
N ALA A 97 -2.99 4.17 0.96
CA ALA A 97 -4.26 3.68 0.43
C ALA A 97 -4.31 2.14 0.43
N PHE A 98 -3.21 1.48 0.04
CA PHE A 98 -3.09 0.03 0.05
C PHE A 98 -3.22 -0.55 1.46
N LEU A 99 -2.48 0.00 2.44
CA LEU A 99 -2.54 -0.45 3.82
C LEU A 99 -3.90 -0.17 4.46
N LEU A 100 -4.52 0.95 4.13
CA LEU A 100 -5.87 1.30 4.59
C LEU A 100 -6.89 0.30 4.08
N LEU A 101 -6.86 -0.01 2.78
CA LEU A 101 -7.72 -1.03 2.18
C LEU A 101 -7.46 -2.39 2.84
N LEU A 102 -6.19 -2.77 3.04
CA LEU A 102 -5.80 -4.03 3.68
C LEU A 102 -6.37 -4.12 5.09
N GLY A 103 -6.18 -3.06 5.88
CA GLY A 103 -6.76 -2.95 7.20
C GLY A 103 -8.28 -3.10 7.17
N LEU A 104 -8.97 -2.38 6.28
CA LEU A 104 -10.43 -2.44 6.16
C LEU A 104 -10.93 -3.83 5.76
N VAL A 105 -10.28 -4.52 4.83
CA VAL A 105 -10.69 -5.88 4.44
C VAL A 105 -10.46 -6.87 5.58
N PHE A 106 -9.33 -6.81 6.27
CA PHE A 106 -9.03 -7.71 7.38
C PHE A 106 -9.95 -7.44 8.59
N THR A 107 -10.17 -6.17 8.93
CA THR A 107 -11.10 -5.77 10.00
C THR A 107 -12.55 -6.11 9.62
N GLY A 108 -12.94 -5.94 8.35
CA GLY A 108 -14.25 -6.33 7.85
C GLY A 108 -14.45 -7.85 7.84
N ALA A 109 -13.43 -8.63 7.47
CA ALA A 109 -13.47 -10.09 7.53
C ALA A 109 -13.54 -10.60 8.97
N GLY A 110 -12.84 -9.95 9.90
CA GLY A 110 -12.86 -10.33 11.32
C GLY A 110 -14.14 -9.93 12.04
N PHE A 111 -14.50 -8.65 11.99
CA PHE A 111 -15.57 -8.04 12.80
C PHE A 111 -16.83 -7.66 12.01
N GLY A 112 -16.85 -7.86 10.69
CA GLY A 112 -17.99 -7.47 9.86
C GLY A 112 -19.22 -8.38 10.00
N PRO A 113 -20.40 -7.92 9.57
CA PRO A 113 -21.62 -8.71 9.54
C PRO A 113 -21.50 -9.75 8.41
N GLY A 114 -21.05 -10.95 8.75
CA GLY A 114 -20.97 -12.09 7.85
C GLY A 114 -21.55 -13.31 8.53
N ASP A 115 -22.41 -14.02 7.81
CA ASP A 115 -22.97 -15.30 8.23
C ASP A 115 -21.83 -16.24 8.63
N ASP A 116 -21.92 -16.80 9.84
CA ASP A 116 -20.91 -17.68 10.44
C ASP A 116 -20.60 -18.94 9.62
N ARG A 117 -21.35 -19.16 8.53
CA ARG A 117 -21.24 -20.29 7.59
C ARG A 117 -20.02 -20.22 6.67
N ALA A 118 -19.44 -19.04 6.42
CA ALA A 118 -18.31 -18.91 5.49
C ALA A 118 -16.96 -19.38 6.06
N VAL A 119 -16.87 -19.60 7.38
CA VAL A 119 -15.62 -19.97 8.07
C VAL A 119 -15.63 -21.41 8.57
N GLU A 120 -16.71 -22.19 8.36
CA GLU A 120 -16.73 -23.62 8.75
C GLU A 120 -15.71 -24.48 7.96
N GLY A 121 -15.19 -23.97 6.84
CA GLY A 121 -14.04 -24.55 6.15
C GLY A 121 -12.74 -24.30 6.92
N GLY A 122 -12.37 -25.22 7.79
CA GLY A 122 -11.13 -25.17 8.58
C GLY A 122 -9.91 -24.82 7.71
N MET A 123 -9.28 -23.68 8.00
CA MET A 123 -8.09 -23.22 7.30
C MET A 123 -6.86 -23.72 8.07
N SER A 124 -6.08 -24.61 7.47
CA SER A 124 -4.80 -25.07 8.02
C SER A 124 -3.69 -24.16 7.49
N ILE A 125 -3.01 -23.45 8.40
CA ILE A 125 -1.72 -22.82 8.13
C ILE A 125 -0.66 -23.74 8.75
N GLY A 126 -0.20 -24.73 7.99
CA GLY A 126 0.74 -25.75 8.46
C GLY A 126 0.11 -26.76 9.44
N PRO A 127 0.90 -27.39 10.35
CA PRO A 127 0.39 -28.44 11.25
C PRO A 127 -0.55 -27.93 12.35
N LEU A 128 -0.88 -26.63 12.37
CA LEU A 128 -1.79 -26.05 13.35
C LEU A 128 -3.20 -25.99 12.76
N PRO A 129 -4.14 -26.85 13.20
CA PRO A 129 -5.53 -26.72 12.81
C PRO A 129 -6.13 -25.47 13.50
N ILE A 130 -6.43 -24.45 12.71
CA ILE A 130 -7.20 -23.30 13.19
C ILE A 130 -8.67 -23.69 13.04
N SER A 131 -9.38 -23.92 14.16
CA SER A 131 -10.80 -24.26 14.10
C SER A 131 -11.59 -23.11 13.48
N GLY A 132 -12.47 -23.46 12.54
CA GLY A 132 -13.20 -22.57 11.61
C GLY A 132 -14.28 -21.69 12.24
N GLY A 133 -14.03 -21.08 13.39
CA GLY A 133 -14.96 -20.18 14.05
C GLY A 133 -14.30 -18.88 14.48
N LEU A 134 -14.36 -18.62 15.80
CA LEU A 134 -13.82 -17.44 16.46
C LEU A 134 -12.31 -17.22 16.25
N GLY A 135 -11.53 -18.30 16.08
CA GLY A 135 -10.08 -18.22 15.94
C GLY A 135 -9.64 -17.51 14.66
N GLY A 136 -10.23 -17.89 13.52
CA GLY A 136 -9.94 -17.27 12.22
C GLY A 136 -10.39 -15.81 12.19
N ARG A 137 -11.65 -15.53 12.53
CA ARG A 137 -12.21 -14.17 12.54
C ARG A 137 -11.44 -13.26 13.50
N GLY A 138 -11.10 -13.74 14.69
CA GLY A 138 -10.28 -13.01 15.67
C GLY A 138 -8.89 -12.69 15.12
N LEU A 139 -8.21 -13.66 14.50
CA LEU A 139 -6.88 -13.46 13.92
C LEU A 139 -6.91 -12.43 12.78
N PHE A 140 -7.83 -12.57 11.81
CA PHE A 140 -8.00 -11.61 10.72
C PHE A 140 -8.34 -10.21 11.25
N GLY A 141 -9.23 -10.12 12.24
CA GLY A 141 -9.61 -8.86 12.88
C GLY A 141 -8.44 -8.17 13.59
N ILE A 142 -7.66 -8.92 14.39
CA ILE A 142 -6.48 -8.41 15.09
C ILE A 142 -5.41 -7.94 14.10
N ILE A 143 -5.15 -8.71 13.03
CA ILE A 143 -4.21 -8.31 11.98
C ILE A 143 -4.68 -7.01 11.31
N GLY A 144 -5.96 -6.90 10.97
CA GLY A 144 -6.53 -5.68 10.40
C GLY A 144 -6.37 -4.46 11.31
N LEU A 145 -6.67 -4.62 12.62
CA LEU A 145 -6.47 -3.57 13.62
C LEU A 145 -5.00 -3.19 13.78
N LEU A 146 -4.08 -4.16 13.77
CA LEU A 146 -2.64 -3.89 13.84
C LEU A 146 -2.16 -3.11 12.61
N ILE A 147 -2.63 -3.45 11.41
CA ILE A 147 -2.32 -2.70 10.19
C ILE A 147 -2.81 -1.26 10.31
N LEU A 148 -4.06 -1.05 10.74
CA LEU A 148 -4.63 0.30 10.94
C LEU A 148 -3.88 1.08 12.04
N LEU A 149 -3.45 0.40 13.11
CA LEU A 149 -2.66 1.00 14.18
C LEU A 149 -1.28 1.46 13.67
N VAL A 150 -0.54 0.59 13.00
CA VAL A 150 0.77 0.93 12.41
C VAL A 150 0.62 2.07 11.41
N MET A 151 -0.42 2.05 10.59
CA MET A 151 -0.73 3.11 9.63
C MET A 151 -1.00 4.45 10.32
N SER A 152 -1.83 4.47 11.36
CA SER A 152 -2.15 5.70 12.10
C SER A 152 -0.92 6.28 12.82
N VAL A 153 -0.11 5.44 13.46
CA VAL A 153 1.17 5.85 14.06
C VAL A 153 2.12 6.42 12.99
N GLY A 154 2.24 5.74 11.85
CA GLY A 154 3.07 6.21 10.74
C GLY A 154 2.62 7.56 10.18
N LEU A 155 1.31 7.75 10.02
CA LEU A 155 0.72 9.00 9.55
C LEU A 155 0.94 10.16 10.54
N VAL A 156 0.73 9.91 11.83
CA VAL A 156 0.97 10.90 12.90
C VAL A 156 2.45 11.28 12.95
N SER A 157 3.35 10.29 12.87
CA SER A 157 4.81 10.52 12.86
C SER A 157 5.25 11.35 11.65
N ALA A 158 4.75 11.02 10.45
CA ALA A 158 5.04 11.79 9.23
C ALA A 158 4.53 13.22 9.32
N THR A 159 3.32 13.42 9.85
CA THR A 159 2.71 14.73 10.06
C THR A 159 3.53 15.54 11.06
N TYR A 160 3.90 14.94 12.19
CA TYR A 160 4.74 15.58 13.22
C TYR A 160 6.10 16.01 12.67
N ALA A 161 6.77 15.15 11.89
CA ALA A 161 8.04 15.48 11.25
C ALA A 161 7.90 16.67 10.29
N GLY A 162 6.84 16.69 9.48
CA GLY A 162 6.54 17.81 8.57
C GLY A 162 6.32 19.14 9.32
N LEU A 163 5.50 19.13 10.37
CA LEU A 163 5.26 20.29 11.23
C LEU A 163 6.55 20.79 11.88
N LYS A 164 7.41 19.89 12.38
CA LYS A 164 8.70 20.25 12.97
C LYS A 164 9.60 20.96 11.96
N THR A 165 9.68 20.47 10.72
CA THR A 165 10.46 21.12 9.65
C THR A 165 9.95 22.52 9.34
N VAL A 166 8.63 22.70 9.22
CA VAL A 166 8.01 24.01 8.97
C VAL A 166 8.28 24.97 10.13
N TYR A 167 8.11 24.51 11.38
CA TYR A 167 8.38 25.31 12.57
C TYR A 167 9.82 25.81 12.64
N HIS A 168 10.80 24.93 12.36
CA HIS A 168 12.21 25.33 12.35
C HIS A 168 12.53 26.34 11.24
N LYS A 169 11.90 26.21 10.07
CA LYS A 169 12.08 27.17 8.96
C LYS A 169 11.56 28.55 9.35
N ILE A 170 10.33 28.62 9.86
CA ILE A 170 9.72 29.88 10.31
C ILE A 170 10.58 30.53 11.40
N ARG A 171 11.05 29.73 12.38
CA ARG A 171 11.90 30.25 13.47
C ARG A 171 13.22 30.83 12.96
N ALA A 172 13.84 30.19 11.98
CA ALA A 172 15.09 30.69 11.38
C ALA A 172 14.89 32.02 10.65
N ASP A 173 13.79 32.16 9.90
CA ASP A 173 13.46 33.38 9.17
C ASP A 173 13.24 34.56 10.15
N PHE A 174 12.55 34.35 11.27
CA PHE A 174 12.37 35.39 12.31
C PHE A 174 13.68 35.82 12.98
N THR A 175 14.60 34.90 13.24
CA THR A 175 15.89 35.24 13.87
C THR A 175 16.83 35.99 12.93
N SER A 176 16.69 35.81 11.61
CA SER A 176 17.51 36.52 10.62
C SER A 176 17.11 38.00 10.50
N ASP A 177 15.83 38.31 10.67
CA ASP A 177 15.28 39.66 10.49
C ASP A 177 15.60 40.56 11.71
N SER A 178 15.59 39.99 12.92
CA SER A 178 15.94 40.72 14.15
C SER A 178 17.42 41.12 14.24
N GLY A 179 18.30 40.50 13.45
CA GLY A 179 19.73 40.81 13.46
C GLY A 179 20.15 41.97 12.55
N GLN A 180 19.28 42.40 11.62
CA GLN A 180 19.61 43.50 10.70
C GLN A 180 19.26 44.88 11.26
N THR A 181 18.35 44.98 12.23
CA THR A 181 17.91 46.25 12.82
C THR A 181 18.87 46.85 13.84
N GLU A 182 19.91 46.12 14.29
CA GLU A 182 20.94 46.65 15.21
C GLU A 182 22.20 47.20 14.50
N GLN A 183 22.27 47.14 13.17
CA GLN A 183 23.43 47.63 12.39
C GLN A 183 23.19 48.92 11.59
N GLU A 184 22.03 49.57 11.74
CA GLU A 184 21.78 50.96 11.29
C GLU A 184 21.81 51.93 12.47
#